data_AF-A0A8W8JSW1-F1
#
_entry.id   AF-A0A8W8JSW1-F1
#
_cell.length_a   1.000
_cell.length_b   1.000
_cell.length_c   1.000
_cell.angle_alpha   90.00
_cell.angle_beta   90.00
_cell.angle_gamma   90.00
#
_symmetry.space_group_name_H-M   'P 1'
#
loop_
_entity.id
_entity.type
_entity.pdbx_description
1 polymer ?
#
loop_
_entity_poly.entity_id
_entity_poly.type
_entity_poly.pdbx_seq_one_letter_code
_entity_poly.pdbx_strand_id
1 'polypeptide(L)'
;MLKTFTSRDSSNETTTHDSKTSFNLDAGADLLQRYQLIWKELHENTEQNARRAEEVDVLINNLFVEYDRKNEVLGKLHESVKSLPLILSELQSLTDVLATLDEEYDHVESALIQLENICEKQELQNAKLVDSQKLAAYRNRKMDDLEKLKVQLAKDHMKSVQKLEKHKQKELKERQETFQSAFDQDIDFYRTHGRLERLSVSSSDSGKRADLGDIVVDTDQHALDDFLQEEDTTPSVEAVTTDKTEDTLSDYEEDPLVVRSSEDVEVEDEYYEDDLGASHGDQEPYSDSEDVTEGSDSEKTSPTNPQS
;
A
#
# COMPACT_ATOMS: atom_id res chain seq x y z
N MET A 1 46.33 -35.66 82.51
CA MET A 1 46.52 -35.35 83.95
C MET A 1 47.74 -36.11 84.44
N LEU A 2 48.73 -35.47 85.06
CA LEU A 2 49.80 -36.19 85.77
C LEU A 2 49.32 -36.48 87.20
N LYS A 3 49.53 -37.71 87.69
CA LYS A 3 49.43 -38.06 89.11
C LYS A 3 50.83 -38.44 89.59
N THR A 4 51.53 -37.49 90.18
CA THR A 4 52.82 -37.71 90.84
C THR A 4 52.64 -38.45 92.15
N PHE A 5 53.61 -39.30 92.51
CA PHE A 5 53.54 -40.18 93.69
C PHE A 5 53.45 -39.38 95.00
N THR A 6 52.57 -39.84 95.91
CA THR A 6 52.62 -39.47 97.33
C THR A 6 53.77 -40.20 98.01
N SER A 7 54.76 -39.46 98.52
CA SER A 7 55.83 -40.05 99.34
C SER A 7 55.26 -40.57 100.66
N ARG A 8 55.68 -41.76 101.09
CA ARG A 8 55.13 -42.44 102.27
C ARG A 8 56.01 -42.19 103.50
N ASP A 9 55.41 -41.57 104.52
CA ASP A 9 55.95 -41.56 105.88
C ASP A 9 55.96 -42.99 106.47
N SER A 10 57.03 -43.32 107.20
CA SER A 10 57.10 -44.45 108.11
C SER A 10 58.30 -44.27 109.04
N SER A 11 58.05 -43.78 110.25
CA SER A 11 59.04 -43.79 111.33
C SER A 11 59.29 -45.21 111.84
N ASN A 12 60.47 -45.41 112.43
CA ASN A 12 60.91 -46.47 113.35
C ASN A 12 60.13 -47.80 113.41
N GLU A 13 60.82 -48.90 113.12
CA GLU A 13 60.82 -50.03 114.06
C GLU A 13 62.17 -50.77 114.03
N THR A 14 62.74 -51.05 115.22
CA THR A 14 64.01 -51.77 115.37
C THR A 14 63.75 -53.12 115.99
N THR A 15 63.89 -54.19 115.21
CA THR A 15 63.73 -55.57 115.68
C THR A 15 65.02 -56.36 115.47
N THR A 16 65.56 -56.89 116.56
CA THR A 16 66.79 -57.69 116.57
C THR A 16 66.48 -59.19 116.44
N HIS A 17 67.20 -59.87 115.54
CA HIS A 17 67.47 -61.32 115.52
C HIS A 17 66.39 -62.29 116.03
N ASP A 18 65.81 -63.06 115.11
CA ASP A 18 65.87 -64.53 115.25
C ASP A 18 65.94 -65.23 113.88
N SER A 19 66.15 -66.54 113.89
CA SER A 19 66.81 -67.29 112.83
C SER A 19 65.85 -68.21 112.06
N LYS A 20 65.49 -67.81 110.84
CA LYS A 20 65.11 -68.74 109.77
C LYS A 20 65.20 -68.05 108.40
N THR A 21 66.22 -68.40 107.62
CA THR A 21 66.20 -68.20 106.17
C THR A 21 65.19 -69.16 105.56
N SER A 22 63.92 -68.74 105.57
CA SER A 22 62.87 -69.35 104.75
C SER A 22 63.14 -69.03 103.28
N PHE A 23 64.08 -69.76 102.68
CA PHE A 23 64.29 -69.73 101.23
C PHE A 23 62.98 -70.17 100.58
N ASN A 24 62.23 -69.20 100.04
CA ASN A 24 60.95 -69.50 99.41
C ASN A 24 61.24 -70.10 98.04
N LEU A 25 61.30 -71.44 97.97
CA LEU A 25 61.56 -72.19 96.74
C LEU A 25 60.55 -71.87 95.63
N ASP A 26 59.34 -71.45 95.99
CA ASP A 26 58.26 -71.12 95.05
C ASP A 26 58.34 -69.68 94.51
N ALA A 27 59.24 -68.85 95.03
CA ALA A 27 59.38 -67.44 94.59
C ALA A 27 59.73 -67.30 93.09
N GLY A 28 60.31 -68.34 92.47
CA GLY A 28 60.50 -68.42 91.02
C GLY A 28 59.19 -68.65 90.25
N ALA A 29 58.27 -69.44 90.81
CA ALA A 29 56.95 -69.67 90.25
C ALA A 29 56.03 -68.45 90.46
N ASP A 30 56.03 -67.84 91.64
CA ASP A 30 55.34 -66.56 91.92
C ASP A 30 55.74 -65.48 90.91
N LEU A 31 57.06 -65.34 90.67
CA LEU A 31 57.61 -64.36 89.73
C LEU A 31 57.20 -64.66 88.29
N LEU A 32 57.27 -65.93 87.87
CA LEU A 32 56.85 -66.35 86.53
C LEU A 32 55.35 -66.14 86.32
N GLN A 33 54.50 -66.53 87.28
CA GLN A 33 53.06 -66.33 87.24
C GLN A 33 52.72 -64.84 87.17
N ARG A 34 53.41 -63.99 87.94
CA ARG A 34 53.26 -62.54 87.87
C ARG A 34 53.60 -61.99 86.49
N TYR A 35 54.71 -62.43 85.87
CA TYR A 35 55.04 -62.02 84.49
C TYR A 35 54.04 -62.55 83.45
N GLN A 36 53.54 -63.79 83.60
CA GLN A 36 52.51 -64.36 82.72
C GLN A 36 51.19 -63.59 82.81
N LEU A 37 50.77 -63.18 84.01
CA LEU A 37 49.57 -62.37 84.21
C LEU A 37 49.73 -60.96 83.61
N ILE A 38 50.86 -60.29 83.85
CA ILE A 38 51.16 -58.98 83.25
C ILE A 38 51.22 -59.08 81.72
N TRP A 39 51.80 -60.16 81.17
CA TRP A 39 51.87 -60.38 79.72
C TRP A 39 50.50 -60.65 79.11
N LYS A 40 49.63 -61.40 79.80
CA LYS A 40 48.23 -61.61 79.39
C LYS A 40 47.44 -60.29 79.40
N GLU A 41 47.55 -59.50 80.46
CA GLU A 41 46.91 -58.18 80.58
C GLU A 41 47.38 -57.22 79.47
N LEU A 42 48.69 -57.20 79.20
CA LEU A 42 49.28 -56.42 78.12
C LEU A 42 48.78 -56.88 76.73
N HIS A 43 48.65 -58.19 76.51
CA HIS A 43 48.16 -58.74 75.24
C HIS A 43 46.68 -58.41 75.01
N GLU A 44 45.82 -58.63 76.01
CA GLU A 44 44.40 -58.27 76.00
C GLU A 44 44.21 -56.76 75.74
N ASN A 45 44.96 -55.89 76.44
CA ASN A 45 44.89 -54.45 76.21
C ASN A 45 45.42 -54.04 74.82
N THR A 46 46.40 -54.76 74.28
CA THR A 46 46.91 -54.54 72.91
C THR A 46 45.87 -54.94 71.87
N GLU A 47 45.19 -56.07 72.06
CA GLU A 47 44.12 -56.53 71.17
C GLU A 47 42.91 -55.59 71.22
N GLN A 48 42.48 -55.16 72.42
CA GLN A 48 41.41 -54.17 72.56
C GLN A 48 41.78 -52.82 71.94
N ASN A 49 43.05 -52.41 71.97
CA ASN A 49 43.53 -51.20 71.30
C ASN A 49 43.47 -51.37 69.77
N ALA A 50 43.92 -52.51 69.24
CA ALA A 50 43.84 -52.83 67.81
C ALA A 50 42.38 -52.82 67.30
N ARG A 51 41.45 -53.46 68.01
CA ARG A 51 40.02 -53.45 67.67
C ARG A 51 39.42 -52.04 67.66
N ARG A 52 39.73 -51.20 68.67
CA ARG A 52 39.28 -49.79 68.71
C ARG A 52 39.90 -48.95 67.58
N ALA A 53 41.13 -49.25 67.16
CA ALA A 53 41.76 -48.59 66.03
C ALA A 53 41.07 -48.96 64.70
N GLU A 54 40.68 -50.22 64.53
CA GLU A 54 39.89 -50.71 63.38
C GLU A 54 38.48 -50.09 63.36
N GLU A 55 37.79 -50.01 64.50
CA GLU A 55 36.50 -49.29 64.64
C GLU A 55 36.62 -47.81 64.20
N VAL A 56 37.70 -47.14 64.58
CA VAL A 56 37.97 -45.74 64.22
C VAL A 56 38.34 -45.59 62.74
N ASP A 57 39.14 -46.50 62.16
CA ASP A 57 39.48 -46.49 60.74
C ASP A 57 38.25 -46.66 59.85
N VAL A 58 37.35 -47.59 60.21
CA VAL A 58 36.05 -47.77 59.53
C VAL A 58 35.21 -46.50 59.60
N LEU A 59 35.15 -45.80 60.74
CA LEU A 59 34.42 -44.54 60.87
C LEU A 59 35.05 -43.41 60.04
N ILE A 60 36.39 -43.35 59.97
CA ILE A 60 37.14 -42.38 59.16
C ILE A 60 36.91 -42.61 57.67
N ASN A 61 37.00 -43.86 57.20
CA ASN A 61 36.76 -44.21 55.80
C ASN A 61 35.31 -43.92 55.36
N ASN A 62 34.32 -44.22 56.21
CA ASN A 62 32.93 -43.83 55.95
C ASN A 62 32.75 -42.31 55.87
N LEU A 63 33.46 -41.53 56.70
CA LEU A 63 33.43 -40.07 56.65
C LEU A 63 34.06 -39.53 55.35
N PHE A 64 35.16 -40.12 54.89
CA PHE A 64 35.77 -39.75 53.59
C PHE A 64 34.82 -40.03 52.41
N VAL A 65 34.21 -41.22 52.34
CA VAL A 65 33.23 -41.53 51.28
C VAL A 65 32.04 -40.55 51.28
N GLU A 66 31.51 -40.21 52.47
CA GLU A 66 30.45 -39.21 52.59
C GLU A 66 30.91 -37.77 52.35
N TYR A 67 32.20 -37.45 52.46
CA TYR A 67 32.77 -36.17 52.07
C TYR A 67 32.92 -36.09 50.55
N ASP A 68 33.55 -37.09 49.92
CA ASP A 68 33.79 -37.14 48.48
C ASP A 68 32.47 -37.12 47.69
N ARG A 69 31.45 -37.87 48.15
CA ARG A 69 30.10 -37.83 47.54
C ARG A 69 29.45 -36.44 47.63
N LYS A 70 29.67 -35.70 48.72
CA LYS A 70 29.17 -34.31 48.84
C LYS A 70 29.97 -33.35 47.96
N ASN A 71 31.28 -33.55 47.85
CA ASN A 71 32.16 -32.78 47.00
C ASN A 71 31.83 -32.97 45.51
N GLU A 72 31.51 -34.19 45.08
CA GLU A 72 31.04 -34.49 43.71
C GLU A 72 29.72 -33.75 43.38
N VAL A 73 28.74 -33.79 44.31
CA VAL A 73 27.47 -33.07 44.15
C VAL A 73 27.67 -31.56 44.13
N LEU A 74 28.56 -31.04 44.98
CA LEU A 74 28.92 -29.62 45.00
C LEU A 74 29.65 -29.19 43.71
N GLY A 75 30.50 -30.05 43.15
CA GLY A 75 31.16 -29.83 41.87
C GLY A 75 30.15 -29.70 40.72
N LYS A 76 29.16 -30.61 40.64
CA LYS A 76 28.07 -30.55 39.64
C LYS A 76 27.19 -29.31 39.81
N LEU A 77 26.92 -28.89 41.04
CA LEU A 77 26.19 -27.64 41.32
C LEU A 77 27.02 -26.40 40.93
N HIS A 78 28.32 -26.39 41.19
CA HIS A 78 29.21 -25.32 40.78
C HIS A 78 29.31 -25.22 39.25
N GLU A 79 29.35 -26.35 38.54
CA GLU A 79 29.37 -26.39 37.08
C GLU A 79 28.05 -25.90 36.47
N SER A 80 26.88 -26.29 37.02
CA SER A 80 25.59 -25.76 36.53
C SER A 80 25.45 -24.27 36.82
N VAL A 81 25.83 -23.79 38.02
CA VAL A 81 25.87 -22.35 38.35
C VAL A 81 26.82 -21.59 37.42
N LYS A 82 27.96 -22.17 37.04
CA LYS A 82 28.90 -21.59 36.07
C LYS A 82 28.31 -21.49 34.65
N SER A 83 27.33 -22.32 34.29
CA SER A 83 26.65 -22.24 32.98
C SER A 83 25.55 -21.17 32.92
N LEU A 84 24.98 -20.75 34.06
CA LEU A 84 23.89 -19.77 34.09
C LEU A 84 24.20 -18.42 33.39
N PRO A 85 25.41 -17.81 33.51
CA PRO A 85 25.74 -16.59 32.79
C PRO A 85 25.79 -16.75 31.27
N LEU A 86 26.11 -17.95 30.76
CA LEU A 86 26.08 -18.23 29.33
C LEU A 86 24.62 -18.24 28.84
N ILE A 87 23.77 -19.01 29.51
CA ILE A 87 22.33 -19.10 29.20
C ILE A 87 21.65 -17.73 29.30
N LEU A 88 22.05 -16.89 30.27
CA LEU A 88 21.56 -15.52 30.39
C LEU A 88 22.03 -14.62 29.24
N SER A 89 23.28 -14.76 28.78
CA SER A 89 23.79 -14.04 27.61
C SER A 89 23.13 -14.48 26.31
N GLU A 90 22.84 -15.77 26.16
CA GLU A 90 22.11 -16.34 25.03
C GLU A 90 20.65 -15.83 25.02
N LEU A 91 19.96 -15.90 26.16
CA LEU A 91 18.61 -15.37 26.33
C LEU A 91 18.54 -13.86 26.08
N GLN A 92 19.54 -13.10 26.53
CA GLN A 92 19.61 -11.66 26.25
C GLN A 92 19.82 -11.42 24.74
N SER A 93 20.73 -12.14 24.07
CA SER A 93 20.91 -12.00 22.62
C SER A 93 19.66 -12.36 21.81
N LEU A 94 18.87 -13.34 22.28
CA LEU A 94 17.57 -13.68 21.69
C LEU A 94 16.54 -12.57 21.93
N THR A 95 16.57 -11.92 23.11
CA THR A 95 15.72 -10.76 23.43
C THR A 95 16.09 -9.55 22.56
N ASP A 96 17.38 -9.29 22.34
CA ASP A 96 17.88 -8.24 21.46
C ASP A 96 17.44 -8.49 20.00
N VAL A 97 17.51 -9.75 19.53
CA VAL A 97 17.04 -10.16 18.18
C VAL A 97 15.53 -10.00 18.03
N LEU A 98 14.73 -10.32 19.06
CA LEU A 98 13.29 -10.06 19.05
C LEU A 98 13.00 -8.56 18.96
N ALA A 99 13.70 -7.73 19.74
CA ALA A 99 13.53 -6.28 19.69
C ALA A 99 13.88 -5.68 18.31
N THR A 100 14.92 -6.18 17.63
CA THR A 100 15.21 -5.77 16.24
C THR A 100 14.18 -6.26 15.24
N LEU A 101 13.57 -7.43 15.48
CA LEU A 101 12.53 -7.98 14.60
C LEU A 101 11.22 -7.19 14.76
N ASP A 102 10.88 -6.74 15.97
CA ASP A 102 9.75 -5.84 16.21
C ASP A 102 9.96 -4.48 15.50
N GLU A 103 11.17 -3.90 15.54
CA GLU A 103 11.51 -2.69 14.78
C GLU A 103 11.45 -2.91 13.25
N GLU A 104 11.87 -4.08 12.75
CA GLU A 104 11.70 -4.46 11.35
C GLU A 104 10.23 -4.62 10.95
N TYR A 105 9.36 -5.13 11.82
CA TYR A 105 7.92 -5.20 11.57
C TYR A 105 7.28 -3.80 11.51
N ASP A 106 7.56 -2.91 12.47
CA ASP A 106 7.10 -1.52 12.46
C ASP A 106 7.54 -0.79 11.17
N HIS A 107 8.77 -1.07 10.70
CA HIS A 107 9.28 -0.52 9.44
C HIS A 107 8.54 -1.07 8.21
N VAL A 108 8.26 -2.37 8.17
CA VAL A 108 7.52 -3.01 7.07
C VAL A 108 6.07 -2.53 7.03
N GLU A 109 5.38 -2.41 8.16
CA GLU A 109 4.02 -1.85 8.21
C GLU A 109 4.02 -0.39 7.73
N SER A 110 4.97 0.42 8.22
CA SER A 110 5.17 1.80 7.75
C SER A 110 5.44 1.90 6.24
N ALA A 111 6.13 0.93 5.66
CA ALA A 111 6.42 0.87 4.21
C ALA A 111 5.20 0.40 3.39
N LEU A 112 4.38 -0.52 3.92
CA LEU A 112 3.13 -0.96 3.29
C LEU A 112 2.10 0.18 3.24
N ILE A 113 1.94 0.93 4.33
CA ILE A 113 1.07 2.12 4.37
C ILE A 113 1.53 3.18 3.35
N GLN A 114 2.84 3.38 3.19
CA GLN A 114 3.38 4.29 2.17
C GLN A 114 3.11 3.79 0.74
N LEU A 115 3.19 2.48 0.49
CA LEU A 115 2.88 1.88 -0.80
C LEU A 115 1.39 2.03 -1.15
N GLU A 116 0.50 1.78 -0.20
CA GLU A 116 -0.95 1.98 -0.34
C GLU A 116 -1.29 3.44 -0.72
N ASN A 117 -0.75 4.41 0.03
CA ASN A 117 -0.88 5.85 -0.26
C ASN A 117 -0.35 6.23 -1.67
N ILE A 118 0.66 5.54 -2.18
CA ILE A 118 1.19 5.75 -3.54
C ILE A 118 0.24 5.14 -4.59
N CYS A 119 -0.31 3.95 -4.33
CA CYS A 119 -1.27 3.28 -5.21
C CYS A 119 -2.57 4.07 -5.35
N GLU A 120 -3.22 4.47 -4.25
CA GLU A 120 -4.43 5.31 -4.26
C GLU A 120 -4.22 6.61 -5.05
N LYS A 121 -3.08 7.28 -4.81
CA LYS A 121 -2.69 8.51 -5.49
C LYS A 121 -2.47 8.30 -6.98
N GLN A 122 -1.92 7.16 -7.39
CA GLN A 122 -1.74 6.81 -8.80
C GLN A 122 -3.09 6.51 -9.47
N GLU A 123 -3.99 5.80 -8.79
CA GLU A 123 -5.34 5.52 -9.28
C GLU A 123 -6.16 6.81 -9.46
N LEU A 124 -6.15 7.70 -8.46
CA LEU A 124 -6.80 9.01 -8.54
C LEU A 124 -6.24 9.88 -9.69
N GLN A 125 -4.93 9.80 -9.95
CA GLN A 125 -4.33 10.47 -11.11
C GLN A 125 -4.73 9.84 -12.44
N ASN A 126 -4.83 8.52 -12.51
CA ASN A 126 -5.30 7.79 -13.70
C ASN A 126 -6.77 8.14 -14.01
N ALA A 127 -7.64 8.11 -13.01
CA ALA A 127 -9.05 8.48 -13.15
C ALA A 127 -9.22 9.93 -13.66
N LYS A 128 -8.50 10.88 -13.03
CA LYS A 128 -8.48 12.29 -13.45
C LYS A 128 -7.96 12.48 -14.89
N LEU A 129 -6.96 11.70 -15.30
CA LEU A 129 -6.43 11.72 -16.66
C LEU A 129 -7.48 11.19 -17.66
N VAL A 130 -8.13 10.08 -17.35
CA VAL A 130 -9.20 9.48 -18.16
C VAL A 130 -10.38 10.45 -18.33
N ASP A 131 -10.83 11.10 -17.25
CA ASP A 131 -11.94 12.07 -17.33
C ASP A 131 -11.53 13.35 -18.07
N SER A 132 -10.28 13.80 -17.94
CA SER A 132 -9.76 14.88 -18.77
C SER A 132 -9.71 14.51 -20.26
N GLN A 133 -9.45 13.25 -20.60
CA GLN A 133 -9.51 12.76 -21.99
C GLN A 133 -10.96 12.67 -22.49
N LYS A 134 -11.90 12.14 -21.70
CA LYS A 134 -13.34 12.13 -22.02
C LYS A 134 -13.85 13.55 -22.32
N LEU A 135 -13.50 14.52 -21.47
CA LEU A 135 -13.90 15.92 -21.62
C LEU A 135 -13.29 16.58 -22.86
N ALA A 136 -12.02 16.29 -23.18
CA ALA A 136 -11.37 16.75 -24.40
C ALA A 136 -12.01 16.15 -25.67
N ALA A 137 -12.30 14.85 -25.68
CA ALA A 137 -12.98 14.18 -26.78
C ALA A 137 -14.40 14.72 -26.99
N TYR A 138 -15.16 14.96 -25.92
CA TYR A 138 -16.47 15.60 -25.97
C TYR A 138 -16.39 17.02 -26.55
N ARG A 139 -15.43 17.84 -26.09
CA ARG A 139 -15.19 19.20 -26.60
C ARG A 139 -14.87 19.20 -28.09
N ASN A 140 -14.03 18.27 -28.55
CA ASN A 140 -13.68 18.15 -29.96
C ASN A 140 -14.89 17.74 -30.80
N ARG A 141 -15.64 16.70 -30.39
CA ARG A 141 -16.88 16.28 -31.07
C ARG A 141 -17.89 17.42 -31.20
N LYS A 142 -18.05 18.25 -30.16
CA LYS A 142 -18.91 19.45 -30.22
C LYS A 142 -18.35 20.55 -31.12
N MET A 143 -17.03 20.67 -31.27
CA MET A 143 -16.42 21.57 -32.25
C MET A 143 -16.70 21.10 -33.68
N ASP A 144 -16.51 19.80 -33.96
CA ASP A 144 -16.82 19.20 -35.27
C ASP A 144 -18.30 19.35 -35.63
N ASP A 145 -19.21 19.15 -34.67
CA ASP A 145 -20.66 19.29 -34.88
C ASP A 145 -21.05 20.75 -35.16
N LEU A 146 -20.40 21.72 -34.51
CA LEU A 146 -20.57 23.15 -34.81
C LEU A 146 -19.98 23.53 -36.17
N GLU A 147 -18.86 22.94 -36.60
CA GLU A 147 -18.30 23.17 -37.93
C GLU A 147 -19.21 22.59 -39.03
N LYS A 148 -19.70 21.35 -38.87
CA LYS A 148 -20.71 20.74 -39.75
C LYS A 148 -21.95 21.63 -39.88
N LEU A 149 -22.44 22.17 -38.77
CA LEU A 149 -23.60 23.07 -38.76
C LEU A 149 -23.30 24.39 -39.50
N LYS A 150 -22.14 25.02 -39.28
CA LYS A 150 -21.71 26.22 -40.01
C LYS A 150 -21.59 25.98 -41.51
N VAL A 151 -20.97 24.88 -41.93
CA VAL A 151 -20.82 24.49 -43.33
C VAL A 151 -22.18 24.23 -43.98
N GLN A 152 -23.09 23.54 -43.30
CA GLN A 152 -24.45 23.29 -43.80
C GLN A 152 -25.28 24.58 -43.89
N LEU A 153 -25.19 25.47 -42.89
CA LEU A 153 -25.86 26.77 -42.90
C LEU A 153 -25.35 27.66 -44.05
N ALA A 154 -24.04 27.73 -44.27
CA ALA A 154 -23.44 28.48 -45.39
C ALA A 154 -23.87 27.91 -46.75
N LYS A 155 -23.93 26.57 -46.86
CA LYS A 155 -24.40 25.85 -48.05
C LYS A 155 -25.89 26.10 -48.33
N ASP A 156 -26.74 26.14 -47.32
CA ASP A 156 -28.17 26.42 -47.48
C ASP A 156 -28.47 27.90 -47.71
N HIS A 157 -27.71 28.81 -47.09
CA HIS A 157 -27.72 30.24 -47.43
C HIS A 157 -27.35 30.44 -48.92
N MET A 158 -26.27 29.83 -49.40
CA MET A 158 -25.84 29.93 -50.80
C MET A 158 -26.87 29.34 -51.78
N LYS A 159 -27.56 28.23 -51.42
CA LYS A 159 -28.73 27.75 -52.18
C LYS A 159 -29.87 28.76 -52.20
N SER A 160 -30.14 29.42 -51.08
CA SER A 160 -31.22 30.42 -50.95
C SER A 160 -30.95 31.64 -51.82
N VAL A 161 -29.74 32.20 -51.72
CA VAL A 161 -29.26 33.30 -52.58
C VAL A 161 -29.36 32.90 -54.06
N GLN A 162 -28.88 31.72 -54.45
CA GLN A 162 -28.96 31.28 -55.86
C GLN A 162 -30.41 31.08 -56.34
N LYS A 163 -31.35 30.64 -55.48
CA LYS A 163 -32.79 30.59 -55.82
C LYS A 163 -33.35 31.99 -56.05
N LEU A 164 -33.05 32.93 -55.17
CA LEU A 164 -33.52 34.31 -55.21
C LEU A 164 -32.94 35.09 -56.41
N GLU A 165 -31.67 34.85 -56.73
CA GLU A 165 -31.01 35.36 -57.94
C GLU A 165 -31.69 34.81 -59.21
N LYS A 166 -31.90 33.49 -59.29
CA LYS A 166 -32.63 32.86 -60.42
C LYS A 166 -34.07 33.36 -60.56
N HIS A 167 -34.75 33.65 -59.45
CA HIS A 167 -36.09 34.25 -59.46
C HIS A 167 -36.04 35.65 -60.08
N LYS A 168 -35.19 36.54 -59.56
CA LYS A 168 -35.01 37.90 -60.08
C LYS A 168 -34.57 37.90 -61.55
N GLN A 169 -33.69 36.99 -61.96
CA GLN A 169 -33.27 36.83 -63.34
C GLN A 169 -34.43 36.40 -64.25
N LYS A 170 -35.31 35.50 -63.77
CA LYS A 170 -36.53 35.11 -64.49
C LYS A 170 -37.49 36.29 -64.63
N GLU A 171 -37.79 37.02 -63.56
CA GLU A 171 -38.66 38.19 -63.57
C GLU A 171 -38.16 39.27 -64.53
N LEU A 172 -36.86 39.56 -64.51
CA LEU A 172 -36.22 40.50 -65.44
C LEU A 172 -36.33 40.04 -66.89
N LYS A 173 -36.17 38.73 -67.16
CA LYS A 173 -36.32 38.15 -68.50
C LYS A 173 -37.77 38.17 -68.99
N GLU A 174 -38.74 37.80 -68.15
CA GLU A 174 -40.18 37.86 -68.50
C GLU A 174 -40.62 39.30 -68.74
N ARG A 175 -40.09 40.26 -67.97
CA ARG A 175 -40.30 41.70 -68.20
C ARG A 175 -39.66 42.19 -69.51
N GLN A 176 -38.45 41.72 -69.83
CA GLN A 176 -37.80 42.02 -71.12
C GLN A 176 -38.60 41.43 -72.30
N GLU A 177 -39.06 40.19 -72.20
CA GLU A 177 -39.88 39.52 -73.22
C GLU A 177 -41.24 40.20 -73.40
N THR A 178 -41.84 40.69 -72.32
CA THR A 178 -43.08 41.49 -72.36
C THR A 178 -42.84 42.82 -73.08
N PHE A 179 -41.76 43.54 -72.77
CA PHE A 179 -41.42 44.78 -73.46
C PHE A 179 -41.04 44.56 -74.93
N GLN A 180 -40.34 43.47 -75.25
CA GLN A 180 -39.99 43.11 -76.64
C GLN A 180 -41.25 42.77 -77.44
N SER A 181 -42.16 41.96 -76.88
CA SER A 181 -43.44 41.62 -77.50
C SER A 181 -44.31 42.86 -77.75
N ALA A 182 -44.35 43.80 -76.80
CA ALA A 182 -45.03 45.09 -76.99
C ALA A 182 -44.37 45.94 -78.09
N PHE A 183 -43.04 46.00 -78.14
CA PHE A 183 -42.30 46.71 -79.18
C PHE A 183 -42.50 46.08 -80.58
N ASP A 184 -42.50 44.75 -80.68
CA ASP A 184 -42.73 44.06 -81.94
C ASP A 184 -44.19 44.27 -82.43
N GLN A 185 -45.15 44.33 -81.51
CA GLN A 185 -46.53 44.75 -81.80
C GLN A 185 -46.62 46.22 -82.26
N ASP A 186 -45.90 47.15 -81.62
CA ASP A 186 -45.82 48.55 -82.07
C ASP A 186 -45.22 48.67 -83.49
N ILE A 187 -44.22 47.85 -83.81
CA ILE A 187 -43.56 47.80 -85.12
C ILE A 187 -44.49 47.20 -86.19
N ASP A 188 -45.23 46.13 -85.90
CA ASP A 188 -46.21 45.56 -86.84
C ASP A 188 -47.46 46.44 -86.99
N PHE A 189 -47.89 47.14 -85.93
CA PHE A 189 -48.88 48.20 -86.02
C PHE A 189 -48.39 49.35 -86.91
N TYR A 190 -47.13 49.78 -86.76
CA TYR A 190 -46.53 50.80 -87.63
C TYR A 190 -46.47 50.35 -89.11
N ARG A 191 -46.06 49.11 -89.37
CA ARG A 191 -46.02 48.52 -90.73
C ARG A 191 -47.40 48.46 -91.38
N THR A 192 -48.46 48.22 -90.60
CA THR A 192 -49.84 48.07 -91.10
C THR A 192 -50.61 49.39 -91.19
N HIS A 193 -50.36 50.35 -90.29
CA HIS A 193 -51.12 51.61 -90.19
C HIS A 193 -50.31 52.87 -90.54
N GLY A 194 -49.00 52.75 -90.82
CA GLY A 194 -48.13 53.85 -91.24
C GLY A 194 -47.78 54.89 -90.16
N ARG A 195 -48.28 54.70 -88.92
CA ARG A 195 -48.08 55.59 -87.77
C ARG A 195 -47.84 54.75 -86.52
N LEU A 196 -46.91 55.18 -85.67
CA LEU A 196 -46.71 54.56 -84.36
C LEU A 196 -47.78 55.10 -83.42
N GLU A 197 -48.53 54.25 -82.74
CA GLU A 197 -49.27 54.67 -81.54
C GLU A 197 -48.32 54.76 -80.35
N ARG A 198 -47.37 55.71 -80.46
CA ARG A 198 -46.80 56.34 -79.28
C ARG A 198 -47.98 56.78 -78.43
N LEU A 199 -48.08 56.23 -77.22
CA LEU A 199 -49.00 56.71 -76.18
C LEU A 199 -48.96 58.23 -76.18
N SER A 200 -50.07 58.85 -76.58
CA SER A 200 -50.20 60.28 -76.48
C SER A 200 -50.08 60.62 -75.00
N VAL A 201 -49.24 61.59 -74.67
CA VAL A 201 -49.37 62.31 -73.39
C VAL A 201 -50.59 63.23 -73.55
N SER A 202 -51.76 62.62 -73.71
CA SER A 202 -53.04 63.30 -73.86
C SER A 202 -53.33 64.00 -72.55
N SER A 203 -53.23 65.32 -72.57
CA SER A 203 -53.38 66.18 -71.39
C SER A 203 -54.82 66.18 -70.90
N SER A 204 -55.19 65.16 -70.12
CA SER A 204 -56.53 65.00 -69.55
C SER A 204 -56.54 64.34 -68.16
N ASP A 205 -55.50 64.54 -67.35
CA ASP A 205 -55.68 64.86 -65.93
C ASP A 205 -54.47 65.68 -65.38
N SER A 206 -54.66 66.19 -64.17
CA SER A 206 -53.94 67.26 -63.51
C SER A 206 -52.74 66.78 -62.70
N GLY A 207 -51.59 66.70 -63.38
CA GLY A 207 -50.36 67.26 -62.83
C GLY A 207 -49.81 66.65 -61.54
N LYS A 208 -49.50 65.34 -61.54
CA LYS A 208 -48.31 64.85 -60.82
C LYS A 208 -47.31 64.22 -61.79
N ARG A 209 -46.29 64.99 -62.17
CA ARG A 209 -44.98 64.40 -62.48
C ARG A 209 -44.45 63.83 -61.17
N ALA A 210 -44.35 62.52 -61.06
CA ALA A 210 -43.54 61.90 -60.01
C ALA A 210 -42.07 62.19 -60.33
N ASP A 211 -41.57 63.33 -59.85
CA ASP A 211 -40.14 63.59 -59.79
C ASP A 211 -39.52 62.65 -58.73
N LEU A 212 -38.26 62.27 -58.89
CA LEU A 212 -37.62 61.29 -58.00
C LEU A 212 -37.38 61.86 -56.58
N GLY A 213 -37.54 63.16 -56.39
CA GLY A 213 -37.59 63.81 -55.07
C GLY A 213 -38.95 63.70 -54.35
N ASP A 214 -40.03 63.31 -55.04
CA ASP A 214 -41.38 63.12 -54.45
C ASP A 214 -41.58 61.69 -53.92
N ILE A 215 -40.60 60.78 -54.12
CA ILE A 215 -40.55 59.48 -53.46
C ILE A 215 -39.99 59.70 -52.05
N VAL A 216 -40.88 59.93 -51.10
CA VAL A 216 -40.57 59.68 -49.69
C VAL A 216 -40.32 58.18 -49.56
N VAL A 217 -39.04 57.80 -49.45
CA VAL A 217 -38.71 56.50 -48.86
C VAL A 217 -39.02 56.65 -47.38
N ASP A 218 -40.07 55.99 -46.91
CA ASP A 218 -40.36 55.79 -45.49
C ASP A 218 -39.25 54.92 -44.90
N THR A 219 -38.09 55.55 -44.74
CA THR A 219 -36.90 55.03 -44.08
C THR A 219 -37.22 55.14 -42.60
N ASP A 220 -37.90 54.13 -42.08
CA ASP A 220 -38.31 54.10 -40.68
C ASP A 220 -37.04 54.09 -39.82
N GLN A 221 -36.65 55.27 -39.35
CA GLN A 221 -35.33 55.52 -38.75
C GLN A 221 -35.14 54.63 -37.52
N HIS A 222 -36.22 54.36 -36.78
CA HIS A 222 -36.25 53.40 -35.68
C HIS A 222 -35.94 51.96 -36.11
N ALA A 223 -36.40 51.50 -37.27
CA ALA A 223 -36.08 50.16 -37.75
C ALA A 223 -34.61 50.01 -38.18
N LEU A 224 -33.93 51.11 -38.55
CA LEU A 224 -32.48 51.13 -38.75
C LEU A 224 -31.72 51.25 -37.42
N ASP A 225 -32.18 52.10 -36.50
CA ASP A 225 -31.53 52.30 -35.20
C ASP A 225 -31.66 51.04 -34.31
N ASP A 226 -32.79 50.31 -34.35
CA ASP A 226 -32.95 49.02 -33.67
C ASP A 226 -32.00 47.96 -34.28
N PHE A 227 -31.95 47.86 -35.62
CA PHE A 227 -31.04 46.95 -36.33
C PHE A 227 -29.56 47.24 -36.06
N LEU A 228 -29.19 48.50 -35.81
CA LEU A 228 -27.83 48.91 -35.46
C LEU A 228 -27.52 48.77 -33.95
N GLN A 229 -28.53 48.62 -33.09
CA GLN A 229 -28.33 48.41 -31.64
C GLN A 229 -28.10 46.93 -31.27
N GLU A 230 -28.48 45.96 -32.11
CA GLU A 230 -28.36 44.53 -31.78
C GLU A 230 -26.91 43.98 -31.75
N GLU A 231 -25.90 44.66 -32.32
CA GLU A 231 -24.50 44.19 -32.25
C GLU A 231 -23.69 44.72 -31.05
N ASP A 232 -24.11 45.80 -30.36
CA ASP A 232 -23.28 46.52 -29.38
C ASP A 232 -23.83 46.46 -27.92
N THR A 233 -24.22 45.27 -27.46
CA THR A 233 -24.67 45.04 -26.06
C THR A 233 -23.70 44.19 -25.24
N THR A 234 -22.46 44.66 -25.09
CA THR A 234 -21.56 44.19 -24.01
C THR A 234 -21.91 44.86 -22.67
N PRO A 235 -22.39 44.14 -21.64
CA PRO A 235 -22.76 44.76 -20.37
C PRO A 235 -21.51 45.02 -19.51
N SER A 236 -21.05 46.27 -19.52
CA SER A 236 -19.97 46.76 -18.63
C SER A 236 -20.47 47.92 -17.77
N VAL A 237 -20.86 47.65 -16.54
CA VAL A 237 -21.17 48.67 -15.53
C VAL A 237 -20.53 48.30 -14.19
N GLU A 238 -19.48 49.02 -13.82
CA GLU A 238 -18.92 48.99 -12.46
C GLU A 238 -19.73 49.92 -11.53
N ALA A 239 -19.93 49.50 -10.27
CA ALA A 239 -20.40 50.35 -9.19
C ALA A 239 -19.79 49.87 -7.85
N VAL A 240 -19.42 50.80 -6.96
CA VAL A 240 -18.36 50.56 -5.94
C VAL A 240 -18.76 51.08 -4.54
N THR A 241 -18.91 50.15 -3.57
CA THR A 241 -18.90 50.37 -2.08
C THR A 241 -19.98 51.30 -1.48
N THR A 242 -20.30 51.42 -0.16
CA THR A 242 -19.91 50.86 1.17
C THR A 242 -21.22 50.52 1.98
N ASP A 243 -21.34 50.15 3.27
CA ASP A 243 -20.40 49.88 4.38
C ASP A 243 -20.87 48.69 5.31
N LYS A 244 -21.63 48.94 6.40
CA LYS A 244 -21.91 47.98 7.50
C LYS A 244 -23.23 48.23 8.27
N THR A 245 -23.85 47.14 8.75
CA THR A 245 -24.40 46.88 10.12
C THR A 245 -24.41 45.34 10.27
N GLU A 246 -23.96 44.70 11.35
CA GLU A 246 -24.61 44.52 12.68
C GLU A 246 -26.10 44.13 12.60
N ASP A 247 -26.64 43.19 13.40
CA ASP A 247 -26.11 42.06 14.21
C ASP A 247 -27.36 41.23 14.66
N THR A 248 -27.36 39.90 14.61
CA THR A 248 -28.24 39.02 15.44
C THR A 248 -27.95 37.51 15.32
N LEU A 249 -27.19 37.02 16.30
CA LEU A 249 -27.28 35.71 16.97
C LEU A 249 -28.58 34.88 16.80
N SER A 250 -28.44 33.59 16.47
CA SER A 250 -29.20 32.51 17.14
C SER A 250 -28.50 31.15 16.97
N ASP A 251 -28.00 30.59 18.07
CA ASP A 251 -27.41 29.24 18.10
C ASP A 251 -28.47 28.14 17.97
N TYR A 252 -28.08 26.99 17.40
CA TYR A 252 -28.67 25.69 17.73
C TYR A 252 -27.57 24.62 17.73
N GLU A 253 -27.40 23.97 18.87
CA GLU A 253 -26.40 22.91 19.10
C GLU A 253 -26.87 21.53 18.59
N GLU A 254 -25.99 20.54 18.73
CA GLU A 254 -26.09 19.19 18.17
C GLU A 254 -27.13 18.29 18.86
N ASP A 255 -27.68 17.31 18.12
CA ASP A 255 -27.83 15.90 18.58
C ASP A 255 -28.11 14.97 17.35
N PRO A 256 -28.04 13.62 17.45
CA PRO A 256 -27.14 12.92 16.52
C PRO A 256 -27.74 11.72 15.75
N LEU A 257 -26.91 11.15 14.87
CA LEU A 257 -26.96 9.77 14.35
C LEU A 257 -28.33 9.21 13.92
N VAL A 258 -28.62 9.31 12.63
CA VAL A 258 -29.36 8.24 11.92
C VAL A 258 -28.40 7.57 10.95
N VAL A 259 -27.90 6.39 11.34
CA VAL A 259 -27.25 5.46 10.41
C VAL A 259 -28.30 5.05 9.38
N ARG A 260 -28.13 5.47 8.12
CA ARG A 260 -28.86 4.86 7.02
C ARG A 260 -28.10 3.62 6.57
N SER A 261 -28.78 2.49 6.66
CA SER A 261 -28.37 1.21 6.13
C SER A 261 -28.03 1.31 4.64
N SER A 262 -27.05 0.52 4.21
CA SER A 262 -26.94 0.09 2.83
C SER A 262 -28.22 -0.69 2.46
N GLU A 263 -28.98 -0.18 1.51
CA GLU A 263 -30.08 -0.89 0.85
C GLU A 263 -29.79 -0.86 -0.66
N ASP A 264 -29.96 -2.00 -1.30
CA ASP A 264 -29.33 -2.30 -2.59
C ASP A 264 -29.89 -1.46 -3.74
N VAL A 265 -28.99 -0.79 -4.46
CA VAL A 265 -29.28 -0.21 -5.78
C VAL A 265 -28.80 -1.21 -6.81
N GLU A 266 -29.70 -2.11 -7.22
CA GLU A 266 -29.48 -2.93 -8.42
C GLU A 266 -29.39 -1.99 -9.63
N VAL A 267 -28.17 -1.84 -10.17
CA VAL A 267 -27.95 -1.13 -11.43
C VAL A 267 -28.12 -2.13 -12.56
N GLU A 268 -29.23 -2.03 -13.30
CA GLU A 268 -29.41 -2.79 -14.54
C GLU A 268 -28.43 -2.28 -15.60
N ASP A 269 -27.35 -3.03 -15.85
CA ASP A 269 -26.45 -2.78 -16.97
C ASP A 269 -27.16 -3.09 -18.30
N GLU A 270 -27.77 -2.08 -18.94
CA GLU A 270 -28.23 -2.19 -20.34
C GLU A 270 -27.04 -2.31 -21.31
N TYR A 271 -26.55 -3.54 -21.50
CA TYR A 271 -25.60 -3.87 -22.56
C TYR A 271 -26.25 -3.70 -23.94
N TYR A 272 -25.78 -2.72 -24.72
CA TYR A 272 -26.08 -2.59 -26.14
C TYR A 272 -25.26 -3.61 -26.94
N GLU A 273 -25.83 -4.79 -27.15
CA GLU A 273 -25.35 -5.79 -28.13
C GLU A 273 -25.56 -5.26 -29.57
N ASP A 274 -24.47 -4.94 -30.28
CA ASP A 274 -24.51 -4.57 -31.71
C ASP A 274 -24.69 -5.84 -32.57
N ASP A 275 -25.93 -6.13 -33.00
CA ASP A 275 -26.25 -7.26 -33.89
C ASP A 275 -25.62 -7.07 -35.28
N LEU A 276 -24.52 -7.79 -35.52
CA LEU A 276 -23.91 -8.01 -36.84
C LEU A 276 -23.97 -9.49 -37.24
N GLY A 277 -25.18 -10.03 -37.33
CA GLY A 277 -25.43 -11.39 -37.80
C GLY A 277 -24.91 -11.71 -39.22
N ALA A 278 -24.47 -12.96 -39.36
CA ALA A 278 -24.35 -13.77 -40.58
C ALA A 278 -23.24 -13.48 -41.61
N SER A 279 -22.22 -14.36 -41.60
CA SER A 279 -22.04 -15.29 -42.73
C SER A 279 -21.54 -16.66 -42.25
N HIS A 280 -21.99 -17.73 -42.91
CA HIS A 280 -21.72 -19.14 -42.58
C HIS A 280 -20.67 -19.70 -43.57
N GLY A 281 -19.85 -20.68 -43.16
CA GLY A 281 -18.84 -21.28 -44.06
C GLY A 281 -17.92 -22.29 -43.39
N ASP A 282 -18.30 -23.57 -43.45
CA ASP A 282 -17.62 -24.70 -42.80
C ASP A 282 -16.18 -24.95 -43.30
N GLN A 283 -15.25 -25.32 -42.40
CA GLN A 283 -14.71 -26.70 -42.30
C GLN A 283 -13.56 -26.85 -41.29
N GLU A 284 -13.67 -27.89 -40.44
CA GLU A 284 -12.62 -28.48 -39.60
C GLU A 284 -11.99 -29.71 -40.30
N PRO A 285 -10.93 -30.35 -39.73
CA PRO A 285 -9.85 -29.85 -38.87
C PRO A 285 -8.46 -30.22 -39.45
N TYR A 286 -7.36 -29.95 -38.75
CA TYR A 286 -6.06 -30.60 -39.02
C TYR A 286 -5.29 -31.01 -37.75
N SER A 287 -4.52 -32.08 -37.88
CA SER A 287 -4.00 -32.91 -36.79
C SER A 287 -2.78 -32.35 -36.05
N ASP A 288 -2.81 -32.51 -34.73
CA ASP A 288 -1.81 -33.25 -33.94
C ASP A 288 -0.50 -33.67 -34.64
N SER A 289 0.63 -33.23 -34.07
CA SER A 289 1.90 -33.94 -34.08
C SER A 289 2.84 -33.44 -32.98
N GLU A 290 2.84 -34.10 -31.81
CA GLU A 290 4.06 -34.16 -30.98
C GLU A 290 5.14 -34.97 -31.73
N ASP A 291 6.40 -34.55 -31.71
CA ASP A 291 7.53 -35.42 -32.04
C ASP A 291 8.74 -35.12 -31.16
N VAL A 292 9.48 -36.16 -30.81
CA VAL A 292 10.56 -36.15 -29.82
C VAL A 292 11.88 -36.47 -30.53
N THR A 293 12.85 -35.56 -30.45
CA THR A 293 14.22 -35.82 -30.91
C THR A 293 15.19 -35.91 -29.74
N GLU A 294 15.52 -37.15 -29.37
CA GLU A 294 16.60 -37.45 -28.43
C GLU A 294 17.98 -37.11 -28.99
N GLY A 295 18.96 -37.10 -28.08
CA GLY A 295 20.32 -36.62 -28.29
C GLY A 295 21.12 -37.23 -29.45
N SER A 296 22.15 -36.47 -29.81
CA SER A 296 23.41 -37.04 -30.29
C SER A 296 24.56 -36.15 -29.82
N ASP A 297 25.47 -36.73 -29.03
CA ASP A 297 26.73 -36.10 -28.64
C ASP A 297 27.60 -35.79 -29.86
N SER A 298 28.40 -34.74 -29.76
CA SER A 298 29.66 -34.63 -30.50
C SER A 298 30.72 -33.98 -29.61
N GLU A 299 31.94 -34.52 -29.66
CA GLU A 299 32.87 -34.48 -28.52
C GLU A 299 33.50 -33.09 -28.27
N LYS A 300 33.65 -32.76 -26.99
CA LYS A 300 34.22 -31.49 -26.54
C LYS A 300 35.75 -31.51 -26.56
N THR A 301 36.34 -30.47 -27.13
CA THR A 301 37.78 -30.28 -27.32
C THR A 301 38.61 -30.43 -26.03
N SER A 302 39.68 -31.23 -26.09
CA SER A 302 40.84 -31.05 -25.21
C SER A 302 41.68 -29.85 -25.66
N PRO A 303 42.39 -29.19 -24.73
CA PRO A 303 43.84 -29.20 -24.90
C PRO A 303 44.62 -29.52 -23.61
N THR A 304 45.69 -30.30 -23.78
CA THR A 304 46.73 -30.55 -22.78
C THR A 304 47.60 -29.31 -22.60
N ASN A 305 47.91 -28.90 -21.35
CA ASN A 305 49.28 -28.95 -20.79
C ASN A 305 49.41 -28.20 -19.44
N PRO A 306 49.97 -28.82 -18.38
CA PRO A 306 50.41 -28.14 -17.16
C PRO A 306 51.92 -27.79 -17.17
N GLN A 307 52.37 -27.12 -16.09
CA GLN A 307 53.76 -26.74 -15.78
C GLN A 307 54.38 -25.60 -16.60
N SER A 308 54.50 -24.43 -15.97
CA SER A 308 55.77 -24.07 -15.31
C SER A 308 55.48 -23.33 -13.99
#